data_AF-A0A3N5R5U7-F1
#
_entry.id   AF-A0A3N5R5U7-F1
#
_cell.length_a   1.000
_cell.length_b   1.000
_cell.length_c   1.000
_cell.angle_alpha   90.00
_cell.angle_beta   90.00
_cell.angle_gamma   90.00
#
_symmetry.space_group_name_H-M   'P 1'
#
loop_
_entity.id
_entity.type
_entity.pdbx_description
1 polymer ?
#
loop_
_entity_poly.entity_id
_entity_poly.type
_entity_poly.pdbx_seq_one_letter_code
_entity_poly.pdbx_strand_id
1 'polypeptide(L)'
;MKKIFLLLITLFLLIPCSSFADDKQYYFVFLNTNPEREELSEDEVMKLQEGHMNNITRLANEGKLLIAGPVKGGGGIFVLIAPTIEEANEYLQTDPAIKAKRFNLEVYPMNIAEGNLCKVSEDDFQMVAYTLTRYAGEVSYKDKSKILTQIEFEGIDEGIVVLNYDLEKGTAEELNNYFTVDKNIYTKTLWIGKGSFCE
;
A
#
# COMPACT_ATOMS: atom_id res chain seq x y z
N MET A 1 -38.12 -62.15 -27.33
CA MET A 1 -37.13 -62.09 -26.23
C MET A 1 -35.83 -61.49 -26.75
N LYS A 2 -35.52 -60.25 -26.41
CA LYS A 2 -34.17 -59.71 -26.09
C LYS A 2 -34.29 -58.20 -25.88
N LYS A 3 -34.00 -57.78 -24.65
CA LYS A 3 -33.92 -56.39 -24.18
C LYS A 3 -32.64 -55.76 -24.74
N ILE A 4 -32.68 -54.54 -25.26
CA ILE A 4 -31.53 -53.62 -25.44
C ILE A 4 -32.13 -52.22 -25.22
N PHE A 5 -32.18 -51.77 -23.96
CA PHE A 5 -31.18 -50.96 -23.25
C PHE A 5 -31.03 -49.55 -23.83
N LEU A 6 -31.62 -48.63 -23.07
CA LEU A 6 -31.54 -47.18 -23.08
C LEU A 6 -30.07 -46.71 -23.09
N LEU A 7 -29.72 -45.78 -23.97
CA LEU A 7 -28.57 -44.89 -23.74
C LEU A 7 -28.90 -43.49 -24.26
N LEU A 8 -29.58 -42.71 -23.41
CA LEU A 8 -29.62 -41.25 -23.52
C LEU A 8 -28.23 -40.73 -23.18
N ILE A 9 -27.45 -40.38 -24.20
CA ILE A 9 -26.20 -39.63 -24.03
C ILE A 9 -26.61 -38.19 -23.73
N THR A 10 -26.81 -37.88 -22.46
CA THR A 10 -26.81 -36.49 -21.99
C THR A 10 -25.38 -35.98 -22.11
N LEU A 11 -25.16 -35.15 -23.13
CA LEU A 11 -23.96 -34.34 -23.29
C LEU A 11 -23.87 -33.38 -22.09
N PHE A 12 -23.18 -33.83 -21.05
CA PHE A 12 -22.82 -33.00 -19.90
C PHE A 12 -21.75 -32.03 -20.39
N LEU A 13 -22.17 -30.80 -20.74
CA LEU A 13 -21.27 -29.66 -20.91
C LEU A 13 -20.50 -29.51 -19.59
N LEU A 14 -19.28 -30.04 -19.57
CA LEU A 14 -18.25 -29.66 -18.60
C LEU A 14 -17.95 -28.19 -18.87
N ILE A 15 -18.76 -27.30 -18.28
CA ILE A 15 -18.35 -25.92 -18.04
C ILE A 15 -17.24 -26.05 -17.00
N PRO A 16 -15.97 -25.78 -17.33
CA PRO A 16 -14.98 -25.59 -16.30
C PRO A 16 -15.50 -24.43 -15.46
N CYS A 17 -15.95 -24.74 -14.25
CA CYS A 17 -16.08 -23.76 -13.19
C CYS A 17 -14.66 -23.32 -12.92
N SER A 18 -14.18 -22.32 -13.66
CA SER A 18 -12.98 -21.60 -13.28
C SER A 18 -13.28 -20.99 -11.92
N SER A 19 -12.77 -21.63 -10.87
CA SER A 19 -12.69 -21.02 -9.56
C SER A 19 -11.86 -19.76 -9.73
N PHE A 20 -12.52 -18.61 -9.83
CA PHE A 20 -11.87 -17.34 -9.54
C PHE A 20 -11.53 -17.42 -8.06
N ALA A 21 -10.30 -17.85 -7.76
CA ALA A 21 -9.74 -17.60 -6.45
C ALA A 21 -9.68 -16.07 -6.31
N ASP A 22 -10.28 -15.54 -5.25
CA ASP A 22 -10.07 -14.16 -4.81
C ASP A 22 -8.61 -14.05 -4.35
N ASP A 23 -7.66 -13.99 -5.29
CA ASP A 23 -6.28 -13.64 -4.99
C ASP A 23 -6.28 -12.15 -4.65
N LYS A 24 -6.35 -11.87 -3.35
CA LYS A 24 -6.19 -10.52 -2.82
C LYS A 24 -4.81 -10.01 -3.23
N GLN A 25 -4.78 -9.05 -4.14
CA GLN A 25 -3.55 -8.36 -4.52
C GLN A 25 -3.39 -7.09 -3.69
N TYR A 26 -2.15 -6.83 -3.28
CA TYR A 26 -1.79 -5.61 -2.59
C TYR A 26 -1.19 -4.62 -3.57
N TYR A 27 -1.56 -3.36 -3.38
CA TYR A 27 -1.05 -2.26 -4.19
C TYR A 27 -0.44 -1.21 -3.28
N PHE A 28 0.86 -0.97 -3.45
CA PHE A 28 1.54 0.13 -2.80
C PHE A 28 1.33 1.41 -3.61
N VAL A 29 0.92 2.48 -2.95
CA VAL A 29 0.66 3.77 -3.60
C VAL A 29 1.46 4.86 -2.94
N PHE A 30 2.26 5.59 -3.71
CA PHE A 30 2.80 6.88 -3.29
C PHE A 30 1.86 8.00 -3.72
N LEU A 31 1.51 8.87 -2.77
CA LEU A 31 0.79 10.11 -3.02
C LEU A 31 1.81 11.24 -2.99
N ASN A 32 2.56 11.45 -4.08
CA ASN A 32 3.54 12.52 -4.12
C ASN A 32 2.83 13.87 -4.27
N THR A 33 3.13 14.85 -3.43
CA THR A 33 2.58 16.20 -3.57
C THR A 33 2.82 16.73 -4.99
N ASN A 34 1.75 17.11 -5.70
CA ASN A 34 1.88 17.69 -7.03
C ASN A 34 2.38 19.14 -6.91
N PRO A 35 3.57 19.48 -7.46
CA PRO A 35 4.08 20.85 -7.43
C PRO A 35 3.30 21.80 -8.36
N GLU A 36 2.60 21.27 -9.36
CA GLU A 36 1.81 22.02 -10.35
C GLU A 36 0.32 22.09 -9.98
N ARG A 37 -0.04 21.73 -8.74
CA ARG A 37 -1.43 21.78 -8.28
C ARG A 37 -1.94 23.22 -8.29
N GLU A 38 -3.21 23.37 -8.63
CA GLU A 38 -3.89 24.66 -8.60
C GLU A 38 -3.78 25.31 -7.20
N GLU A 39 -3.55 26.62 -7.17
CA GLU A 39 -3.65 27.39 -5.93
C GLU A 39 -5.12 27.54 -5.54
N LEU A 40 -5.45 27.07 -4.35
CA LEU A 40 -6.81 27.09 -3.81
C LEU A 40 -6.80 27.92 -2.53
N SER A 41 -7.96 28.47 -2.17
CA SER A 41 -8.13 29.11 -0.86
C SER A 41 -7.94 28.12 0.28
N GLU A 42 -7.66 28.63 1.48
CA GLU A 42 -7.50 27.79 2.68
C GLU A 42 -8.74 26.93 2.94
N ASP A 43 -9.94 27.50 2.78
CA ASP A 43 -11.22 26.80 2.95
C ASP A 43 -11.38 25.64 1.94
N GLU A 44 -10.98 25.84 0.68
CA GLU A 44 -11.02 24.80 -0.34
C GLU A 44 -10.00 23.69 -0.05
N VAL A 45 -8.79 24.05 0.40
CA VAL A 45 -7.77 23.07 0.82
C VAL A 45 -8.27 22.24 2.01
N MET A 46 -8.87 22.89 3.01
CA MET A 46 -9.45 22.21 4.17
C MET A 46 -10.56 21.26 3.77
N LYS A 47 -11.47 21.69 2.87
CA LYS A 47 -12.55 20.85 2.37
C LYS A 47 -12.05 19.62 1.61
N LEU A 48 -11.00 19.78 0.79
CA LEU A 48 -10.36 18.64 0.11
C LEU A 48 -9.69 17.70 1.11
N GLN A 49 -9.01 18.24 2.13
CA GLN A 49 -8.38 17.42 3.17
C GLN A 49 -9.41 16.64 3.99
N GLU A 50 -10.52 17.26 4.38
CA GLU A 50 -11.62 16.57 5.06
C GLU A 50 -12.19 15.45 4.18
N GLY A 51 -12.43 15.75 2.91
CA GLY A 51 -12.90 14.76 1.93
C GLY A 51 -11.94 13.59 1.76
N HIS A 52 -10.63 13.86 1.74
CA HIS A 52 -9.57 12.85 1.69
C HIS A 52 -9.61 11.92 2.92
N MET A 53 -9.70 12.49 4.12
CA MET A 53 -9.79 11.71 5.37
C MET A 53 -11.07 10.86 5.45
N ASN A 54 -12.20 11.42 5.01
CA ASN A 54 -13.47 10.69 4.91
C ASN A 54 -13.37 9.53 3.93
N ASN A 55 -12.67 9.72 2.80
CA ASN A 55 -12.46 8.67 1.82
C ASN A 55 -11.57 7.53 2.35
N ILE A 56 -10.47 7.87 3.02
CA ILE A 56 -9.59 6.91 3.72
C ILE A 56 -10.40 6.07 4.71
N THR A 57 -11.20 6.73 5.55
CA THR A 57 -12.02 6.07 6.57
C THR A 57 -13.03 5.10 5.92
N ARG A 58 -13.68 5.53 4.83
CA ARG A 58 -14.62 4.69 4.09
C ARG A 58 -13.93 3.46 3.47
N LEU A 59 -12.80 3.65 2.78
CA LEU A 59 -12.08 2.55 2.14
C LEU A 59 -11.49 1.56 3.16
N ALA A 60 -11.05 2.04 4.32
CA ALA A 60 -10.58 1.19 5.42
C ALA A 60 -11.73 0.33 5.99
N ASN A 61 -12.91 0.93 6.16
CA ASN A 61 -14.13 0.22 6.59
C ASN A 61 -14.62 -0.81 5.57
N GLU A 62 -14.49 -0.50 4.28
CA GLU A 62 -14.79 -1.44 3.18
C GLU A 62 -13.72 -2.54 3.02
N GLY A 63 -12.62 -2.49 3.78
CA GLY A 63 -11.53 -3.47 3.69
C GLY A 63 -10.67 -3.32 2.42
N LYS A 64 -10.78 -2.20 1.71
CA LYS A 64 -10.07 -1.87 0.47
C LYS A 64 -8.75 -1.14 0.73
N LEU A 65 -8.61 -0.49 1.88
CA LEU A 65 -7.41 0.20 2.32
C LEU A 65 -6.91 -0.45 3.61
N LEU A 66 -5.72 -1.05 3.56
CA LEU A 66 -5.12 -1.70 4.71
C LEU A 66 -4.32 -0.72 5.56
N ILE A 67 -3.52 0.12 4.89
CA ILE A 67 -2.61 1.07 5.54
C ILE A 67 -2.72 2.42 4.86
N ALA A 68 -2.72 3.48 5.68
CA ALA A 68 -2.53 4.86 5.23
C ALA A 68 -1.66 5.63 6.21
N GLY A 69 -0.79 6.49 5.68
CA GLY A 69 0.06 7.33 6.53
C GLY A 69 0.70 8.49 5.76
N PRO A 70 0.73 9.72 6.34
CA PRO A 70 1.44 10.83 5.73
C PRO A 70 2.96 10.66 5.85
N VAL A 71 3.66 11.23 4.87
CA VAL A 71 5.14 11.24 4.84
C VAL A 71 5.63 12.66 5.09
N LYS A 72 6.73 12.79 5.83
CA LYS A 72 7.36 14.10 6.12
C LYS A 72 7.78 14.82 4.85
N GLY A 73 7.45 16.11 4.79
CA GLY A 73 7.63 16.93 3.60
C GLY A 73 6.45 16.89 2.62
N GLY A 74 5.36 16.20 2.99
CA GLY A 74 4.11 16.17 2.24
C GLY A 74 3.87 14.85 1.52
N GLY A 75 2.63 14.67 1.09
CA GLY A 75 2.18 13.43 0.50
C GLY A 75 1.93 12.33 1.54
N GLY A 76 1.88 11.09 1.06
CA GLY A 76 1.64 9.93 1.91
C GLY A 76 1.81 8.63 1.16
N ILE A 77 1.51 7.54 1.86
CA ILE A 77 1.45 6.19 1.28
C ILE A 77 0.12 5.53 1.59
N PHE A 78 -0.35 4.71 0.66
CA PHE A 78 -1.42 3.74 0.89
C PHE A 78 -0.93 2.33 0.59
N VAL A 79 -1.53 1.35 1.29
CA VAL A 79 -1.55 -0.05 0.84
C VAL A 79 -3.01 -0.44 0.62
N LEU A 80 -3.39 -0.61 -0.65
CA LEU A 80 -4.74 -1.03 -1.05
C LEU A 80 -4.81 -2.54 -1.23
N ILE A 81 -6.02 -3.08 -1.09
CA ILE A 81 -6.39 -4.46 -1.42
C ILE A 81 -7.41 -4.39 -2.55
N ALA A 82 -7.05 -4.94 -3.71
CA ALA A 82 -7.94 -5.00 -4.87
C ALA A 82 -7.68 -6.27 -5.69
N PRO A 83 -8.64 -6.76 -6.49
CA PRO A 83 -8.44 -7.89 -7.40
C PRO A 83 -7.51 -7.55 -8.58
N THR A 84 -7.54 -6.29 -9.05
CA THR A 84 -6.71 -5.82 -10.17
C THR A 84 -6.24 -4.38 -9.97
N ILE A 85 -5.27 -3.96 -10.79
CA ILE A 85 -4.72 -2.60 -10.74
C ILE A 85 -5.75 -1.57 -11.21
N GLU A 86 -6.65 -1.95 -12.12
CA GLU A 86 -7.76 -1.12 -12.57
C GLU A 86 -8.70 -0.81 -11.40
N GLU A 87 -9.09 -1.82 -10.61
CA GLU A 87 -9.92 -1.61 -9.42
C GLU A 87 -9.20 -0.78 -8.34
N ALA A 88 -7.90 -1.02 -8.11
CA ALA A 88 -7.12 -0.19 -7.20
C ALA A 88 -7.13 1.29 -7.64
N ASN A 89 -6.99 1.55 -8.95
CA ASN A 89 -7.09 2.89 -9.51
C ASN A 89 -8.50 3.48 -9.36
N GLU A 90 -9.56 2.69 -9.56
CA GLU A 90 -10.94 3.15 -9.32
C GLU A 90 -11.13 3.57 -7.85
N TYR A 91 -10.59 2.82 -6.89
CA TYR A 91 -10.66 3.19 -5.48
C TYR A 91 -9.93 4.50 -5.20
N LEU A 92 -8.74 4.70 -5.78
CA LEU A 92 -8.00 5.97 -5.68
C LEU A 92 -8.79 7.14 -6.27
N GLN A 93 -9.44 6.93 -7.41
CA GLN A 93 -10.27 7.93 -8.07
C GLN A 93 -11.57 8.25 -7.31
N THR A 94 -11.86 7.62 -6.16
CA THR A 94 -12.97 8.08 -5.29
C THR A 94 -12.57 9.28 -4.40
N ASP A 95 -11.28 9.54 -4.25
CA ASP A 95 -10.75 10.57 -3.37
C ASP A 95 -10.83 11.98 -4.00
N PRO A 96 -11.48 12.95 -3.34
CA PRO A 96 -11.61 14.31 -3.89
C PRO A 96 -10.27 15.04 -4.03
N ALA A 97 -9.28 14.80 -3.16
CA ALA A 97 -7.96 15.41 -3.27
C ALA A 97 -7.16 14.82 -4.45
N ILE A 98 -7.32 13.52 -4.73
CA ILE A 98 -6.74 12.90 -5.94
C ILE A 98 -7.41 13.47 -7.20
N LYS A 99 -8.75 13.55 -7.25
CA LYS A 99 -9.48 14.15 -8.38
C LYS A 99 -9.07 15.60 -8.65
N ALA A 100 -8.83 16.36 -7.59
CA ALA A 100 -8.33 17.74 -7.66
C ALA A 100 -6.83 17.83 -7.99
N LYS A 101 -6.19 16.71 -8.39
CA LYS A 101 -4.77 16.63 -8.79
C LYS A 101 -3.82 17.21 -7.74
N ARG A 102 -4.16 17.06 -6.47
CA ARG A 102 -3.27 17.47 -5.36
C ARG A 102 -2.04 16.57 -5.25
N PHE A 103 -2.13 15.34 -5.78
CA PHE A 103 -1.08 14.33 -5.75
C PHE A 103 -0.79 13.75 -7.14
N ASN A 104 0.48 13.45 -7.39
CA ASN A 104 0.96 12.60 -8.47
C ASN A 104 1.12 11.18 -7.90
N LEU A 105 0.35 10.24 -8.43
CA LEU A 105 0.31 8.87 -7.92
C LEU A 105 1.35 8.00 -8.61
N GLU A 106 2.03 7.17 -7.82
CA GLU A 106 2.74 5.99 -8.30
C GLU A 106 2.06 4.77 -7.67
N VAL A 107 1.61 3.82 -8.48
CA VAL A 107 0.84 2.64 -8.03
C VAL A 107 1.58 1.41 -8.50
N TYR A 108 1.94 0.54 -7.56
CA TYR A 108 2.68 -0.69 -7.83
C TYR A 108 1.95 -1.88 -7.21
N PRO A 109 1.72 -2.98 -7.95
CA PRO A 109 1.51 -4.27 -7.31
C PRO A 109 2.75 -4.58 -6.44
N MET A 110 2.56 -5.23 -5.31
CA MET A 110 3.62 -5.38 -4.33
C MET A 110 3.69 -6.77 -3.70
N ASN A 111 4.91 -7.16 -3.34
CA ASN A 111 5.19 -8.35 -2.53
C ASN A 111 5.87 -7.94 -1.22
N ILE A 112 5.55 -8.66 -0.14
CA ILE A 112 6.21 -8.48 1.15
C ILE A 112 7.40 -9.44 1.17
N ALA A 113 8.62 -8.90 1.10
CA ALA A 113 9.85 -9.68 1.18
C ALA A 113 10.22 -10.01 2.63
N GLU A 114 9.91 -9.10 3.57
CA GLU A 114 10.16 -9.26 4.99
C GLU A 114 9.05 -8.61 5.83
N GLY A 115 8.73 -9.19 6.98
CA GLY A 115 7.70 -8.69 7.89
C GLY A 115 6.28 -9.03 7.43
N ASN A 116 5.30 -8.27 7.93
CA ASN A 116 3.88 -8.46 7.61
C ASN A 116 3.15 -7.10 7.66
N LEU A 117 1.93 -7.06 7.11
CA LEU A 117 1.04 -5.91 7.20
C LEU A 117 -0.22 -6.29 7.99
N CYS A 118 -0.67 -5.42 8.88
CA CYS A 118 -1.80 -5.66 9.77
C CYS A 118 -2.80 -4.51 9.72
N LYS A 119 -4.09 -4.86 9.81
CA LYS A 119 -5.15 -3.87 10.03
C LYS A 119 -5.04 -3.35 11.45
N VAL A 120 -4.93 -2.03 11.60
CA VAL A 120 -4.95 -1.37 12.92
C VAL A 120 -6.39 -1.24 13.42
N SER A 121 -6.61 -1.52 14.70
CA SER A 121 -7.91 -1.31 15.35
C SER A 121 -8.21 0.18 15.50
N GLU A 122 -9.45 0.58 15.22
CA GLU A 122 -9.88 1.97 15.37
C GLU A 122 -9.96 2.38 16.86
N ASP A 123 -10.29 1.44 17.75
CA ASP A 123 -10.51 1.71 19.18
C ASP A 123 -9.22 2.06 19.95
N ASP A 124 -8.05 1.67 19.42
CA ASP A 124 -6.72 1.84 20.05
C ASP A 124 -5.74 2.61 19.13
N PHE A 125 -6.27 3.51 18.30
CA PHE A 125 -5.45 4.19 17.30
C PHE A 125 -4.40 5.12 17.92
N GLN A 126 -3.13 4.73 17.79
CA GLN A 126 -1.97 5.54 18.18
C GLN A 126 -1.10 5.80 16.95
N MET A 127 -0.77 7.07 16.70
CA MET A 127 0.20 7.43 15.67
C MET A 127 1.63 7.24 16.18
N VAL A 128 2.47 6.64 15.34
CA VAL A 128 3.90 6.45 15.56
C VAL A 128 4.70 6.97 14.35
N ALA A 129 5.95 7.36 14.60
CA ALA A 129 6.87 7.81 13.57
C ALA A 129 7.88 6.70 13.29
N TYR A 130 7.93 6.26 12.04
CA TYR A 130 8.87 5.28 11.52
C TYR A 130 9.72 5.88 10.41
N THR A 131 10.79 5.17 10.06
CA THR A 131 11.65 5.52 8.93
C THR A 131 11.21 4.73 7.71
N LEU A 132 10.90 5.43 6.63
CA LEU A 132 10.62 4.87 5.31
C LEU A 132 11.80 5.17 4.38
N THR A 133 12.42 4.13 3.85
CA THR A 133 13.47 4.25 2.82
C THR A 133 12.99 3.61 1.53
N ARG A 134 12.86 4.39 0.44
CA ARG A 134 12.66 3.87 -0.92
C ARG A 134 14.02 3.62 -1.56
N TYR A 135 14.18 2.46 -2.19
CA TYR A 135 15.43 2.04 -2.79
C TYR A 135 15.24 1.48 -4.21
N ALA A 136 16.36 1.36 -4.93
CA ALA A 136 16.48 0.54 -6.12
C ALA A 136 17.66 -0.43 -5.97
N GLY A 137 17.54 -1.64 -6.53
CA GLY A 137 18.53 -2.71 -6.40
C GLY A 137 18.40 -3.50 -5.10
N GLU A 138 19.50 -4.12 -4.66
CA GLU A 138 19.47 -5.05 -3.53
C GLU A 138 19.50 -4.36 -2.16
N VAL A 139 18.92 -5.04 -1.16
CA VAL A 139 18.97 -4.67 0.25
C VAL A 139 19.85 -5.67 1.01
N SER A 140 20.86 -5.15 1.70
CA SER A 140 21.75 -5.95 2.55
C SER A 140 21.52 -5.60 4.03
N TYR A 141 21.03 -6.58 4.80
CA TYR A 141 20.80 -6.41 6.24
C TYR A 141 22.05 -6.74 7.08
N LYS A 142 22.36 -5.86 8.03
CA LYS A 142 23.41 -6.06 9.05
C LYS A 142 22.79 -6.40 10.41
N ASP A 143 21.70 -5.72 10.75
CA ASP A 143 20.88 -5.97 11.93
C ASP A 143 19.40 -5.76 11.60
N LYS A 144 18.60 -6.81 11.72
CA LYS A 144 17.16 -6.77 11.45
C LYS A 144 16.33 -6.29 12.64
N SER A 145 16.93 -5.98 13.80
CA SER A 145 16.22 -5.63 15.04
C SER A 145 15.27 -4.43 14.94
N LYS A 146 15.48 -3.55 13.95
CA LYS A 146 14.63 -2.39 13.68
C LYS A 146 13.80 -2.51 12.43
N ILE A 147 13.98 -3.55 11.62
CA ILE A 147 13.26 -3.70 10.34
C ILE A 147 11.85 -4.19 10.64
N LEU A 148 10.86 -3.39 10.25
CA LEU A 148 9.44 -3.72 10.39
C LEU A 148 8.94 -4.49 9.17
N THR A 149 9.23 -3.98 7.97
CA THR A 149 8.87 -4.66 6.73
C THR A 149 9.79 -4.25 5.58
N GLN A 150 9.95 -5.14 4.62
CA GLN A 150 10.45 -4.86 3.28
C GLN A 150 9.35 -5.19 2.28
N ILE A 151 9.08 -4.24 1.39
CA ILE A 151 8.12 -4.39 0.31
C ILE A 151 8.85 -4.18 -1.01
N GLU A 152 8.64 -5.08 -1.96
CA GLU A 152 9.17 -5.03 -3.32
C GLU A 152 8.03 -4.71 -4.29
N PHE A 153 8.31 -3.87 -5.29
CA PHE A 153 7.35 -3.48 -6.30
C PHE A 153 7.45 -4.38 -7.51
N GLU A 154 6.33 -4.97 -7.93
CA GLU A 154 6.32 -5.86 -9.07
C GLU A 154 6.63 -5.13 -10.37
N GLY A 155 7.46 -5.75 -11.21
CA GLY A 155 7.80 -5.24 -12.53
C GLY A 155 8.91 -4.18 -12.55
N ILE A 156 9.42 -3.75 -11.40
CA ILE A 156 10.57 -2.84 -11.29
C ILE A 156 11.54 -3.30 -10.19
N ASP A 157 12.81 -2.94 -10.31
CA ASP A 157 13.84 -3.24 -9.31
C ASP A 157 13.88 -2.14 -8.22
N GLU A 158 12.73 -1.92 -7.59
CA GLU A 158 12.55 -0.95 -6.52
C GLU A 158 11.67 -1.49 -5.40
N GLY A 159 11.80 -0.88 -4.23
CA GLY A 159 10.98 -1.23 -3.08
C GLY A 159 11.10 -0.21 -1.96
N ILE A 160 10.57 -0.59 -0.80
CA ILE A 160 10.73 0.15 0.45
C ILE A 160 11.17 -0.75 1.59
N VAL A 161 11.91 -0.16 2.52
CA VAL A 161 12.15 -0.72 3.85
C VAL A 161 11.55 0.25 4.87
N VAL A 162 10.78 -0.29 5.81
CA VAL A 162 10.27 0.47 6.96
C VAL A 162 10.98 0.02 8.22
N LEU A 163 11.43 0.97 9.02
CA LEU A 163 12.15 0.72 10.26
C LEU A 163 11.47 1.39 11.45
N ASN A 164 11.48 0.69 12.59
CA ASN A 164 11.17 1.23 13.91
C ASN A 164 12.31 2.13 14.42
N TYR A 165 12.52 3.22 13.71
CA TYR A 165 13.52 4.22 13.96
C TYR A 165 12.94 5.60 13.67
N ASP A 166 13.17 6.55 14.57
CA ASP A 166 12.63 7.91 14.48
C ASP A 166 13.74 8.86 14.04
N LEU A 167 13.75 9.23 12.75
CA LEU A 167 14.73 10.16 12.17
C LEU A 167 14.69 11.55 12.79
N GLU A 168 13.64 11.91 13.54
CA GLU A 168 13.63 13.21 14.24
C GLU A 168 14.49 13.20 15.49
N LYS A 169 14.85 12.01 15.99
CA LYS A 169 15.67 11.81 17.18
C LYS A 169 17.07 11.28 16.88
N GLY A 170 17.38 11.02 15.62
CA GLY A 170 18.66 10.49 15.18
C GLY A 170 19.02 10.95 13.76
N THR A 171 19.94 10.23 13.13
CA THR A 171 20.50 10.58 11.83
C THR A 171 20.24 9.49 10.79
N ALA A 172 20.26 9.87 9.51
CA ALA A 172 20.18 8.91 8.41
C ALA A 172 21.45 8.04 8.30
N GLU A 173 22.60 8.50 8.81
CA GLU A 173 23.85 7.72 8.79
C GLU A 173 23.78 6.50 9.71
N GLU A 174 23.09 6.61 10.85
CA GLU A 174 22.87 5.50 11.79
C GLU A 174 22.07 4.35 11.17
N LEU A 175 21.33 4.60 10.09
CA LEU A 175 20.62 3.54 9.36
C LEU A 175 21.57 2.49 8.78
N ASN A 176 22.82 2.90 8.46
CA ASN A 176 23.86 2.00 7.95
C ASN A 176 24.26 0.91 8.96
N ASN A 177 23.87 1.04 10.24
CA ASN A 177 24.07 -0.01 11.24
C ASN A 177 23.07 -1.16 11.08
N TYR A 178 21.91 -0.90 10.48
CA TYR A 178 20.83 -1.89 10.32
C TYR A 178 20.80 -2.48 8.92
N PHE A 179 20.94 -1.65 7.88
CA PHE A 179 20.89 -2.10 6.50
C PHE A 179 21.65 -1.15 5.57
N THR A 180 21.96 -1.64 4.37
CA THR A 180 22.44 -0.85 3.25
C THR A 180 21.63 -1.21 2.01
N VAL A 181 21.52 -0.25 1.09
CA VAL A 181 20.87 -0.45 -0.22
C VAL A 181 21.83 -0.03 -1.32
N ASP A 182 21.72 -0.66 -2.48
CA ASP A 182 22.54 -0.31 -3.65
C ASP A 182 22.35 1.15 -4.06
N LYS A 183 21.08 1.56 -4.18
CA LYS A 183 20.71 2.95 -4.46
C LYS A 183 19.58 3.41 -3.55
N ASN A 184 19.90 4.34 -2.67
CA ASN A 184 18.90 5.06 -1.87
C ASN A 184 18.22 6.13 -2.75
N ILE A 185 16.92 6.00 -2.97
CA ILE A 185 16.13 7.01 -3.70
C ILE A 185 15.77 8.14 -2.74
N TYR A 186 15.17 7.79 -1.59
CA TYR A 186 15.00 8.72 -0.49
C TYR A 186 14.80 7.99 0.83
N THR A 187 14.98 8.74 1.93
CA THR A 187 14.66 8.31 3.28
C THR A 187 13.90 9.41 4.01
N LYS A 188 12.74 9.09 4.57
CA LYS A 188 11.82 10.06 5.18
C LYS A 188 11.14 9.48 6.42
N THR A 189 10.64 10.36 7.29
CA THR A 189 9.73 9.97 8.37
C THR A 189 8.35 9.65 7.79
N LEU A 190 7.82 8.49 8.16
CA LEU A 190 6.45 8.04 7.89
C LEU A 190 5.68 8.07 9.21
N TRP A 191 4.56 8.79 9.26
CA TRP A 191 3.64 8.68 10.38
C TRP A 191 2.51 7.74 10.01
N ILE A 192 2.19 6.83 10.92
CA ILE A 192 1.28 5.72 10.63
C ILE A 192 0.63 5.21 11.93
N GLY A 193 -0.49 4.52 11.81
CA GLY A 193 -1.11 3.82 12.93
C GLY A 193 -0.18 2.71 13.44
N LYS A 194 0.08 2.69 14.73
CA LYS A 194 0.86 1.64 15.39
C LYS A 194 0.19 0.28 15.19
N GLY A 195 1.00 -0.74 14.91
CA GLY A 195 0.58 -2.09 14.57
C GLY A 195 0.36 -2.30 13.08
N SER A 196 0.55 -1.28 12.23
CA SER A 196 0.38 -1.42 10.77
C SER A 196 1.34 -2.44 10.16
N PHE A 197 2.48 -2.69 10.79
CA PHE A 197 3.49 -3.66 10.36
C PHE A 197 3.57 -4.88 11.30
N CYS A 198 2.48 -5.14 12.03
CA CYS A 198 2.33 -6.26 12.97
C CYS A 198 3.35 -6.29 14.13
N GLU A 199 3.89 -5.13 14.50
CA GLU A 199 4.84 -4.95 15.61
C GLU A 199 4.22 -4.85 17.02
#